data_AF-A0A7W6II84-F1
#
_entry.id   AF-A0A7W6II84-F1
#
_cell.length_a   1.000
_cell.length_b   1.000
_cell.length_c   1.000
_cell.angle_alpha   90.00
_cell.angle_beta   90.00
_cell.angle_gamma   90.00
#
_symmetry.space_group_name_H-M   'P 1'
#
loop_
_entity.id
_entity.type
_entity.pdbx_description
1 polymer ?
#
loop_
_entity_poly.entity_id
_entity_poly.type
_entity_poly.pdbx_seq_one_letter_code
_entity_poly.pdbx_strand_id
1 'polypeptide(L)'
;MNRVWTEEELEILRRDREAKIPVPVTAAKLGRPVPATYARARLIGTLVQPHQSWDEASVARLRALVSADPPMTDKRIAAELGRTVTQIRWKMQDLGLIGVRDLSKLAKITASETVRPRPAKPASPRPVPDKSAIQARPVRQPVAERAPRPVQSAVAASSIAAAPVDPRIAVQQAIKALEDTLAERLKAFIAETEAGMIKAARAAIAEKGRIDQRLVIRVKRAAEAAARSEAAAKQAEAEAKKRALEARRREEEARRAEAEAERQAEEAARAAARERAQREMAREVASKPVASKPVERAKPVEKKAVLPTVQGASKAAAPRPAPQPAPPPAPKILVTEAPAAIRAVEPEQNASQISGRGGWKSVRRDPARIMAQAKAKAKPANRADAIDLAQAAQAAIERFIAERGVTRNETSGVQSVISRLQARGYIVVRDEKGWMIDQRHRIDCESDLVAFAEARGIALSAAA
;
A
#
# COMPACT_ATOMS: atom_id res chain seq x y z
N MET A 1 7.77 27.30 -1.87
CA MET A 1 8.88 27.82 -1.07
C MET A 1 8.58 27.58 0.40
N ASN A 2 9.48 26.95 1.16
CA ASN A 2 9.27 26.71 2.59
C ASN A 2 9.55 28.01 3.35
N ARG A 3 8.50 28.68 3.83
CA ARG A 3 8.63 29.89 4.66
C ARG A 3 9.40 29.54 5.94
N VAL A 4 10.58 30.12 6.12
CA VAL A 4 11.44 29.94 7.32
C VAL A 4 10.66 30.37 8.56
N TRP A 5 10.81 29.65 9.68
CA TRP A 5 10.18 29.99 10.95
C TRP A 5 10.97 31.11 11.63
N THR A 6 10.33 32.24 11.94
CA THR A 6 10.96 33.33 12.68
C THR A 6 10.95 33.06 14.18
N GLU A 7 11.85 33.67 14.93
CA GLU A 7 11.93 33.50 16.39
C GLU A 7 10.65 33.94 17.09
N GLU A 8 10.01 35.01 16.62
CA GLU A 8 8.71 35.48 17.10
C GLU A 8 7.60 34.43 16.96
N GLU A 9 7.53 33.74 15.82
CA GLU A 9 6.55 32.67 15.59
C GLU A 9 6.81 31.46 16.50
N LEU A 10 8.09 31.17 16.80
CA LEU A 10 8.45 30.12 17.75
C LEU A 10 8.04 30.50 19.17
N GLU A 11 8.18 31.77 19.54
CA GLU A 11 7.80 32.27 20.86
C GLU A 11 6.28 32.28 21.06
N ILE A 12 5.51 32.70 20.04
CA ILE A 12 4.06 32.58 20.03
C ILE A 12 3.66 31.10 20.18
N LEU A 13 4.35 30.20 19.47
CA LEU A 13 4.08 28.77 19.56
C LEU A 13 4.42 28.20 20.95
N ARG A 14 5.48 28.66 21.63
CA ARG A 14 5.79 28.27 23.02
C ARG A 14 4.69 28.74 23.97
N ARG A 15 4.35 30.03 23.92
CA ARG A 15 3.33 30.66 24.77
C ARG A 15 1.95 30.02 24.61
N ASP A 16 1.50 29.84 23.37
CA ASP A 16 0.19 29.23 23.10
C ASP A 16 0.14 27.76 23.57
N ARG A 17 1.27 27.04 23.51
CA ARG A 17 1.35 25.65 24.00
C ARG A 17 1.35 25.56 25.52
N GLU A 18 2.03 26.46 26.21
CA GLU A 18 1.99 26.59 27.66
C GLU A 18 0.57 26.91 28.15
N ALA A 19 -0.15 27.79 27.41
CA ALA A 19 -1.56 28.09 27.64
C ALA A 19 -2.53 26.98 27.19
N LYS A 20 -2.03 25.80 26.76
CA LYS A 20 -2.81 24.64 26.29
C LYS A 20 -3.77 24.94 25.12
N ILE A 21 -3.46 25.93 24.29
CA ILE A 21 -4.26 26.28 23.12
C ILE A 21 -4.12 25.18 22.05
N PRO A 22 -5.22 24.76 21.38
CA PRO A 22 -5.15 23.80 20.29
C PRO A 22 -4.30 24.30 19.13
N VAL A 23 -3.40 23.45 18.61
CA VAL A 23 -2.49 23.77 17.49
C VAL A 23 -3.19 24.34 16.24
N PRO A 24 -4.41 23.91 15.86
CA PRO A 24 -5.13 24.53 14.74
C PRO A 24 -5.41 26.03 14.94
N VAL A 25 -5.68 26.46 16.17
CA VAL A 25 -5.94 27.86 16.51
C VAL A 25 -4.65 28.67 16.37
N THR A 26 -3.53 28.16 16.91
CA THR A 26 -2.22 28.80 16.76
C THR A 26 -1.76 28.84 15.30
N ALA A 27 -2.03 27.79 14.51
CA ALA A 27 -1.73 27.76 13.09
C ALA A 27 -2.49 28.85 12.31
N ALA A 28 -3.76 29.08 12.66
CA ALA A 28 -4.55 30.17 12.09
C ALA A 28 -3.97 31.54 12.47
N LYS A 29 -3.60 31.76 13.74
CA LYS A 29 -2.95 33.00 14.20
C LYS A 29 -1.64 33.31 13.43
N LEU A 30 -0.83 32.29 13.16
CA LEU A 30 0.46 32.42 12.48
C LEU A 30 0.36 32.47 10.94
N GLY A 31 -0.83 32.24 10.38
CA GLY A 31 -1.03 32.11 8.93
C GLY A 31 -0.23 30.95 8.32
N ARG A 32 -0.09 29.83 9.06
CA ARG A 32 0.70 28.66 8.65
C ARG A 32 -0.16 27.40 8.54
N PRO A 33 0.19 26.46 7.65
CA PRO A 33 -0.56 25.21 7.52
C PRO A 33 -0.42 24.37 8.79
N VAL A 34 -1.55 23.82 9.26
CA VAL A 34 -1.65 23.02 10.49
C VAL A 34 -0.58 21.92 10.60
N PRO A 35 -0.30 21.11 9.55
CA PRO A 35 0.76 20.08 9.63
C PRO A 35 2.16 20.65 9.89
N ALA A 36 2.48 21.83 9.34
CA ALA A 36 3.79 22.46 9.55
C ALA A 36 3.92 22.96 11.00
N THR A 37 2.84 23.50 11.57
CA THR A 37 2.80 23.95 12.98
C THR A 37 2.95 22.76 13.93
N TYR A 38 2.30 21.62 13.65
CA TYR A 38 2.49 20.38 14.42
C TYR A 38 3.93 19.87 14.34
N ALA A 39 4.52 19.82 13.14
CA ALA A 39 5.89 19.38 12.96
C ALA A 39 6.88 20.28 13.72
N ARG A 40 6.66 21.61 13.67
CA ARG A 40 7.52 22.55 14.38
C ARG A 40 7.35 22.47 15.90
N ALA A 41 6.13 22.39 16.40
CA ALA A 41 5.87 22.19 17.84
C ALA A 41 6.56 20.91 18.36
N ARG A 42 6.60 19.85 17.55
CA ARG A 42 7.34 18.62 17.86
C ARG A 42 8.85 18.84 17.92
N LEU A 43 9.42 19.60 16.97
CA LEU A 43 10.86 19.89 16.94
C LEU A 43 11.32 20.79 18.10
N ILE A 44 10.48 21.74 18.56
CA ILE A 44 10.79 22.60 19.72
C ILE A 44 10.58 21.84 21.04
N GLY A 45 10.00 20.63 21.01
CA GLY A 45 9.68 19.87 22.22
C GLY A 45 8.43 20.38 22.96
N THR A 46 7.67 21.30 22.39
CA THR A 46 6.41 21.82 22.97
C THR A 46 5.21 20.94 22.66
N LEU A 47 5.34 20.02 21.70
CA LEU A 47 4.38 18.94 21.44
C LEU A 47 4.78 17.69 22.22
N VAL A 48 4.74 17.79 23.54
CA VAL A 48 4.61 16.62 24.40
C VAL A 48 3.14 16.23 24.33
N GLN A 49 2.74 15.42 23.33
CA GLN A 49 1.82 14.38 23.74
C GLN A 49 2.62 13.59 24.77
N PRO A 50 2.22 13.55 26.05
CA PRO A 50 2.89 12.65 26.98
C PRO A 50 2.72 11.27 26.38
N HIS A 51 3.80 10.76 25.77
CA HIS A 51 3.88 9.38 25.36
C HIS A 51 3.91 8.61 26.67
N GLN A 52 2.72 8.34 27.19
CA GLN A 52 2.58 7.56 28.39
C GLN A 52 3.12 6.17 28.02
N SER A 53 4.30 5.84 28.55
CA SER A 53 4.89 4.52 28.37
C SER A 53 3.90 3.47 28.90
N TRP A 54 3.84 2.32 28.24
CA TRP A 54 3.01 1.22 28.71
C TRP A 54 3.80 0.44 29.74
N ASP A 55 3.57 0.74 31.01
CA ASP A 55 4.04 -0.04 32.14
C ASP A 55 3.33 -1.40 32.18
N GLU A 56 3.99 -2.38 32.78
CA GLU A 56 3.50 -3.76 32.86
C GLU A 56 2.16 -3.84 33.59
N ALA A 57 1.95 -3.01 34.63
CA ALA A 57 0.69 -2.96 35.37
C ALA A 57 -0.46 -2.42 34.50
N SER A 58 -0.24 -1.37 33.70
CA SER A 58 -1.24 -0.92 32.72
C SER A 58 -1.54 -1.96 31.65
N VAL A 59 -0.54 -2.71 31.19
CA VAL A 59 -0.75 -3.80 30.23
C VAL A 59 -1.54 -4.95 30.84
N ALA A 60 -1.26 -5.31 32.10
CA ALA A 60 -2.03 -6.32 32.83
C ALA A 60 -3.49 -5.89 33.03
N ARG A 61 -3.72 -4.62 33.43
CA ARG A 61 -5.06 -4.05 33.52
C ARG A 61 -5.78 -4.05 32.17
N LEU A 62 -5.09 -3.70 31.07
CA LEU A 62 -5.66 -3.78 29.73
C LEU A 62 -6.10 -5.21 29.38
N ARG A 63 -5.27 -6.22 29.68
CA ARG A 63 -5.64 -7.63 29.45
C ARG A 63 -6.86 -8.03 30.27
N ALA A 64 -6.91 -7.66 31.55
CA ALA A 64 -8.05 -7.94 32.42
C ALA A 64 -9.36 -7.30 31.89
N LEU A 65 -9.31 -6.03 31.50
CA LEU A 65 -10.47 -5.30 30.97
C LEU A 65 -10.95 -5.86 29.61
N VAL A 66 -10.02 -6.33 28.77
CA VAL A 66 -10.35 -6.95 27.48
C VAL A 66 -10.99 -8.33 27.66
N SER A 67 -10.55 -9.10 28.66
CA SER A 67 -11.05 -10.44 28.97
C SER A 67 -12.27 -10.48 29.90
N ALA A 68 -12.72 -9.33 30.43
CA ALA A 68 -13.91 -9.28 31.28
C ALA A 68 -15.18 -9.67 30.51
N ASP A 69 -16.08 -10.42 31.16
CA ASP A 69 -17.43 -10.74 30.65
C ASP A 69 -18.46 -10.02 31.54
N PRO A 70 -19.26 -9.05 31.01
CA PRO A 70 -19.42 -8.66 29.60
C PRO A 70 -18.24 -7.86 29.02
N PRO A 71 -17.90 -8.04 27.72
CA PRO A 71 -16.78 -7.35 27.10
C PRO A 71 -17.01 -5.84 27.02
N MET A 72 -16.06 -5.08 27.57
CA MET A 72 -16.15 -3.63 27.77
C MET A 72 -15.70 -2.85 26.53
N THR A 73 -16.49 -1.93 25.97
CA THR A 73 -16.14 -1.23 24.72
C THR A 73 -14.81 -0.47 24.79
N ASP A 74 -14.11 -0.33 23.64
CA ASP A 74 -12.79 0.34 23.59
C ASP A 74 -12.82 1.76 24.17
N LYS A 75 -13.96 2.45 24.06
CA LYS A 75 -14.20 3.78 24.66
C LYS A 75 -14.19 3.72 26.19
N ARG A 76 -14.82 2.72 26.78
CA ARG A 76 -14.86 2.52 28.23
C ARG A 76 -13.48 2.11 28.76
N ILE A 77 -12.79 1.20 28.06
CA ILE A 77 -11.41 0.80 28.41
C ILE A 77 -10.46 2.01 28.35
N ALA A 78 -10.61 2.85 27.33
CA ALA A 78 -9.84 4.09 27.19
C ALA A 78 -10.08 5.07 28.35
N ALA A 79 -11.34 5.24 28.76
CA ALA A 79 -11.69 6.06 29.92
C ALA A 79 -11.10 5.50 31.22
N GLU A 80 -11.21 4.18 31.45
CA GLU A 80 -10.70 3.50 32.65
C GLU A 80 -9.17 3.62 32.79
N LEU A 81 -8.44 3.50 31.67
CA LEU A 81 -6.98 3.58 31.65
C LEU A 81 -6.45 5.02 31.51
N GLY A 82 -7.33 6.02 31.38
CA GLY A 82 -6.95 7.41 31.14
C GLY A 82 -6.17 7.62 29.83
N ARG A 83 -6.41 6.78 28.82
CA ARG A 83 -5.69 6.79 27.53
C ARG A 83 -6.65 7.03 26.37
N THR A 84 -6.12 7.36 25.20
CA THR A 84 -6.97 7.52 24.00
C THR A 84 -7.37 6.17 23.40
N VAL A 85 -8.56 6.10 22.79
CA VAL A 85 -9.07 4.89 22.12
C VAL A 85 -8.08 4.34 21.08
N THR A 86 -7.41 5.24 20.35
CA THR A 86 -6.39 4.86 19.36
C THR A 86 -5.18 4.20 20.01
N GLN A 87 -4.69 4.72 21.14
CA GLN A 87 -3.58 4.13 21.89
C GLN A 87 -3.95 2.75 22.45
N ILE A 88 -5.16 2.59 22.99
CA ILE A 88 -5.66 1.30 23.44
C ILE A 88 -5.69 0.31 22.28
N ARG A 89 -6.26 0.71 21.13
CA ARG A 89 -6.39 -0.16 19.96
C ARG A 89 -5.05 -0.60 19.41
N TRP A 90 -4.09 0.32 19.29
CA TRP A 90 -2.73 0.00 18.88
C TRP A 90 -2.07 -0.98 19.85
N LYS A 91 -2.20 -0.74 21.16
CA LYS A 91 -1.62 -1.65 22.15
C LYS A 91 -2.27 -3.03 22.14
N MET A 92 -3.59 -3.10 21.97
CA MET A 92 -4.31 -4.37 21.79
C MET A 92 -3.84 -5.12 20.53
N GLN A 93 -3.52 -4.40 19.45
CA GLN A 93 -2.98 -4.99 18.22
C GLN A 93 -1.59 -5.58 18.46
N ASP A 94 -0.69 -4.81 19.08
CA ASP A 94 0.66 -5.25 19.43
C ASP A 94 0.64 -6.50 20.33
N LEU A 95 -0.30 -6.56 21.26
CA LEU A 95 -0.45 -7.70 22.18
C LEU A 95 -1.24 -8.87 21.58
N GLY A 96 -1.73 -8.77 20.35
CA GLY A 96 -2.53 -9.81 19.70
C GLY A 96 -3.94 -9.99 20.29
N LEU A 97 -4.40 -9.09 21.17
CA LEU A 97 -5.67 -9.20 21.89
C LEU A 97 -6.91 -8.89 21.05
N ILE A 98 -6.73 -8.33 19.84
CA ILE A 98 -7.84 -7.99 18.93
C ILE A 98 -8.60 -9.25 18.45
N GLY A 99 -7.93 -10.39 18.35
CA GLY A 99 -8.54 -11.65 17.89
C GLY A 99 -9.22 -12.48 18.99
N VAL A 100 -8.89 -12.23 20.26
CA VAL A 100 -9.38 -13.00 21.42
C VAL A 100 -10.77 -12.55 21.86
N ARG A 101 -11.16 -11.34 21.47
CA ARG A 101 -12.40 -10.71 21.91
C ARG A 101 -13.57 -11.22 21.09
N ASP A 102 -14.61 -11.72 21.75
CA ASP A 102 -15.88 -12.09 21.12
C ASP A 102 -16.59 -10.84 20.57
N LEU A 103 -16.24 -10.44 19.35
CA LEU A 103 -16.85 -9.30 18.64
C LEU A 103 -18.38 -9.47 18.53
N SER A 104 -18.86 -10.72 18.48
CA SER A 104 -20.28 -11.05 18.50
C SER A 104 -20.99 -10.61 19.79
N LYS A 105 -20.33 -10.73 20.95
CA LYS A 105 -20.86 -10.27 22.25
C LYS A 105 -20.84 -8.74 22.34
N LEU A 106 -19.77 -8.10 21.85
CA LEU A 106 -19.69 -6.63 21.76
C LEU A 106 -20.72 -6.01 20.84
N ALA A 107 -20.98 -6.63 19.69
CA ALA A 107 -22.00 -6.16 18.76
C ALA A 107 -23.39 -6.20 19.40
N LYS A 108 -23.71 -7.24 20.18
CA LYS A 108 -24.95 -7.34 20.95
C LYS A 108 -25.07 -6.23 22.00
N ILE A 109 -24.01 -5.99 22.78
CA ILE A 109 -23.99 -4.95 23.82
C ILE A 109 -24.06 -3.54 23.21
N THR A 110 -23.34 -3.31 22.11
CA THR A 110 -23.35 -2.01 21.44
C THR A 110 -24.72 -1.74 20.79
N ALA A 111 -25.35 -2.77 20.22
CA ALA A 111 -26.70 -2.68 19.68
C ALA A 111 -27.74 -2.43 20.78
N SER A 112 -27.64 -3.10 21.94
CA SER A 112 -28.56 -2.84 23.06
C SER A 112 -28.32 -1.50 23.74
N GLU A 113 -27.08 -0.98 23.79
CA GLU A 113 -26.78 0.34 24.34
C GLU A 113 -27.18 1.49 23.39
N THR A 114 -27.18 1.26 22.08
CA THR A 114 -27.68 2.24 21.08
C THR A 114 -29.20 2.22 20.90
N VAL A 115 -29.89 1.17 21.35
CA VAL A 115 -31.35 1.19 21.59
C VAL A 115 -31.63 1.86 22.93
N ARG A 116 -31.13 3.10 23.08
CA ARG A 116 -31.61 4.01 24.11
C ARG A 116 -32.93 4.58 23.60
N PRO A 117 -34.03 4.54 24.37
CA PRO A 117 -35.30 5.10 23.94
C PRO A 117 -35.08 6.56 23.55
N ARG A 118 -35.58 6.94 22.36
CA ARG A 118 -35.69 8.33 21.94
C ARG A 118 -36.21 9.13 23.15
N PRO A 119 -35.49 10.15 23.64
CA PRO A 119 -36.09 11.03 24.63
C PRO A 119 -37.38 11.56 24.02
N ALA A 120 -38.49 11.32 24.73
CA ALA A 120 -39.77 11.89 24.38
C ALA A 120 -39.55 13.39 24.13
N LYS A 121 -39.96 13.81 22.94
CA LYS A 121 -39.96 15.19 22.45
C LYS A 121 -40.40 16.10 23.60
N PRO A 122 -39.54 16.97 24.16
CA PRO A 122 -40.04 17.99 25.06
C PRO A 122 -40.99 18.87 24.25
N ALA A 123 -42.23 18.97 24.70
CA ALA A 123 -43.21 19.89 24.16
C ALA A 123 -42.63 21.30 24.26
N SER A 124 -42.32 21.92 23.12
CA SER A 124 -41.93 23.32 23.08
C SER A 124 -43.07 24.18 23.64
N PRO A 125 -42.80 25.03 24.64
CA PRO A 125 -43.74 26.07 25.02
C PRO A 125 -43.80 27.15 23.93
N ARG A 126 -45.00 27.70 23.74
CA ARG A 126 -45.31 28.82 22.84
C ARG A 126 -44.27 29.95 22.96
N PRO A 127 -43.78 30.51 21.84
CA PRO A 127 -43.09 31.78 21.87
C PRO A 127 -44.12 32.92 21.86
N VAL A 128 -43.99 33.80 22.85
CA VAL A 128 -44.58 35.14 22.91
C VAL A 128 -43.81 36.04 21.94
N PRO A 129 -44.46 36.92 21.15
CA PRO A 129 -43.74 37.79 20.23
C PRO A 129 -43.20 39.01 20.99
N ASP A 130 -41.91 39.28 20.85
CA ASP A 130 -41.40 40.61 21.14
C ASP A 130 -40.47 41.13 20.04
N LYS A 131 -40.49 42.45 19.95
CA LYS A 131 -40.18 43.35 18.82
C LYS A 131 -38.73 43.35 18.33
N SER A 132 -38.61 43.93 17.12
CA SER A 132 -37.45 44.66 16.56
C SER A 132 -36.49 43.78 15.74
N ALA A 133 -35.99 44.14 14.56
CA ALA A 133 -36.13 45.29 13.69
C ALA A 133 -35.33 44.97 12.39
N ILE A 134 -35.83 45.38 11.22
CA ILE A 134 -35.05 45.92 10.07
C ILE A 134 -34.11 44.88 9.36
N GLN A 135 -34.22 44.49 8.08
CA GLN A 135 -34.39 45.26 6.84
C GLN A 135 -34.55 44.33 5.60
N ALA A 136 -35.35 44.77 4.62
CA ALA A 136 -35.32 44.58 3.14
C ALA A 136 -35.16 43.16 2.55
N ARG A 137 -35.88 42.71 1.51
CA ARG A 137 -36.59 43.34 0.38
C ARG A 137 -37.53 42.27 -0.24
N PRO A 138 -38.56 42.64 -1.03
CA PRO A 138 -39.71 41.79 -1.31
C PRO A 138 -39.62 41.07 -2.67
N VAL A 139 -40.11 39.83 -2.72
CA VAL A 139 -40.60 39.22 -3.96
C VAL A 139 -42.10 38.96 -3.78
N ARG A 140 -42.89 39.75 -4.51
CA ARG A 140 -44.33 39.56 -4.73
C ARG A 140 -44.57 38.20 -5.39
N GLN A 141 -45.49 37.41 -4.87
CA GLN A 141 -46.37 36.52 -5.66
C GLN A 141 -47.69 36.25 -4.89
N PRO A 142 -48.77 35.88 -5.60
CA PRO A 142 -50.09 36.48 -5.40
C PRO A 142 -51.00 35.74 -4.42
N VAL A 143 -51.95 36.52 -3.91
CA VAL A 143 -53.11 36.13 -3.12
C VAL A 143 -53.98 35.18 -3.94
N ALA A 144 -54.03 33.90 -3.56
CA ALA A 144 -55.07 32.97 -3.96
C ALA A 144 -56.13 32.90 -2.85
N GLU A 145 -57.13 33.74 -3.02
CA GLU A 145 -58.56 33.42 -2.91
C GLU A 145 -58.97 32.33 -1.92
N ARG A 146 -59.44 32.81 -0.77
CA ARG A 146 -60.08 32.05 0.30
C ARG A 146 -61.46 31.59 -0.18
N ALA A 147 -61.56 30.32 -0.59
CA ALA A 147 -62.84 29.69 -0.87
C ALA A 147 -63.74 29.65 0.41
N PRO A 148 -65.05 29.92 0.28
CA PRO A 148 -65.98 29.91 1.40
C PRO A 148 -66.25 28.49 1.88
N ARG A 149 -66.31 28.35 3.21
CA ARG A 149 -66.82 27.14 3.88
C ARG A 149 -68.27 26.91 3.44
N PRO A 150 -68.64 25.72 2.93
CA PRO A 150 -70.03 25.38 2.76
C PRO A 150 -70.67 25.20 4.13
N VAL A 151 -71.68 26.02 4.40
CA VAL A 151 -72.69 25.82 5.43
C VAL A 151 -73.27 24.41 5.27
N GLN A 152 -73.22 23.64 6.35
CA GLN A 152 -73.90 22.36 6.45
C GLN A 152 -75.40 22.62 6.42
N SER A 153 -76.03 22.43 5.26
CA SER A 153 -77.48 22.29 5.16
C SER A 153 -77.88 21.01 5.89
N ALA A 154 -78.61 21.18 6.99
CA ALA A 154 -79.37 20.13 7.64
C ALA A 154 -80.44 19.63 6.65
N VAL A 155 -80.14 18.54 5.95
CA VAL A 155 -81.12 17.82 5.14
C VAL A 155 -81.86 16.87 6.06
N ALA A 156 -83.18 17.04 6.08
CA ALA A 156 -84.13 16.24 6.84
C ALA A 156 -83.91 14.73 6.63
N ALA A 157 -83.85 14.01 7.75
CA ALA A 157 -83.83 12.56 7.79
C ALA A 157 -85.14 12.00 7.21
N SER A 158 -85.14 11.66 5.92
CA SER A 158 -86.14 10.75 5.36
C SER A 158 -85.75 9.34 5.75
N SER A 159 -86.43 8.78 6.75
CA SER A 159 -86.30 7.37 7.14
C SER A 159 -86.96 6.50 6.07
N ILE A 160 -86.22 6.21 5.00
CA ILE A 160 -86.60 5.19 4.03
C ILE A 160 -86.45 3.85 4.75
N ALA A 161 -87.56 3.12 4.93
CA ALA A 161 -87.61 1.81 5.53
C ALA A 161 -86.59 0.88 4.84
N ALA A 162 -85.56 0.45 5.59
CA ALA A 162 -84.52 -0.42 5.09
C ALA A 162 -85.15 -1.78 4.70
N ALA A 163 -84.98 -2.16 3.44
CA ALA A 163 -85.32 -3.51 2.99
C ALA A 163 -84.56 -4.55 3.84
N PRO A 164 -85.15 -5.73 4.13
CA PRO A 164 -84.49 -6.76 4.91
C PRO A 164 -83.28 -7.30 4.14
N VAL A 165 -82.10 -6.79 4.47
CA VAL A 165 -80.84 -7.32 3.95
C VAL A 165 -80.53 -8.60 4.70
N ASP A 166 -80.35 -9.71 3.98
CA ASP A 166 -79.87 -10.95 4.56
C ASP A 166 -78.46 -10.72 5.15
N PRO A 167 -78.28 -10.84 6.48
CA PRO A 167 -77.00 -10.55 7.13
C PRO A 167 -75.86 -11.44 6.61
N ARG A 168 -76.14 -12.63 6.08
CA ARG A 168 -75.11 -13.52 5.53
C ARG A 168 -74.50 -12.96 4.25
N ILE A 169 -75.34 -12.43 3.36
CA ILE A 169 -74.89 -11.83 2.11
C ILE A 169 -74.06 -10.57 2.40
N ALA A 170 -74.50 -9.75 3.37
CA ALA A 170 -73.75 -8.57 3.79
C ALA A 170 -72.35 -8.93 4.35
N VAL A 171 -72.25 -9.97 5.18
CA VAL A 171 -70.96 -10.44 5.72
C VAL A 171 -70.06 -10.98 4.61
N GLN A 172 -70.58 -11.77 3.67
CA GLN A 172 -69.79 -12.27 2.53
C GLN A 172 -69.27 -11.13 1.64
N GLN A 173 -70.09 -10.12 1.37
CA GLN A 173 -69.67 -8.94 0.62
C GLN A 173 -68.59 -8.14 1.36
N ALA A 174 -68.71 -8.00 2.68
CA ALA A 174 -67.71 -7.33 3.49
C ALA A 174 -66.37 -8.08 3.51
N ILE A 175 -66.40 -9.41 3.60
CA ILE A 175 -65.19 -10.26 3.52
C ILE A 175 -64.52 -10.07 2.16
N LYS A 176 -65.28 -10.16 1.06
CA LYS A 176 -64.74 -9.99 -0.29
C LYS A 176 -64.13 -8.60 -0.49
N ALA A 177 -64.79 -7.55 -0.02
CA ALA A 177 -64.27 -6.18 -0.09
C ALA A 177 -62.97 -6.02 0.73
N LEU A 178 -62.86 -6.69 1.89
CA LEU A 178 -61.64 -6.70 2.68
C LEU A 178 -60.51 -7.46 1.96
N GLU A 179 -60.81 -8.61 1.36
CA GLU A 179 -59.85 -9.39 0.56
C GLU A 179 -59.32 -8.57 -0.62
N ASP A 180 -60.19 -7.91 -1.38
CA ASP A 180 -59.79 -7.03 -2.49
C ASP A 180 -58.91 -5.88 -2.00
N THR A 181 -59.27 -5.26 -0.86
CA THR A 181 -58.47 -4.18 -0.25
C THR A 181 -57.09 -4.67 0.20
N LEU A 182 -57.00 -5.86 0.79
CA LEU A 182 -55.72 -6.45 1.23
C LEU A 182 -54.87 -6.86 0.01
N ALA A 183 -55.47 -7.41 -1.03
CA ALA A 183 -54.79 -7.76 -2.27
C ALA A 183 -54.18 -6.52 -2.94
N GLU A 184 -54.93 -5.43 -3.06
CA GLU A 184 -54.42 -4.17 -3.60
C GLU A 184 -53.30 -3.57 -2.75
N ARG A 185 -53.42 -3.59 -1.42
CA ARG A 185 -52.34 -3.15 -0.52
C ARG A 185 -51.08 -4.01 -0.67
N LEU A 186 -51.23 -5.31 -0.82
CA LEU A 186 -50.10 -6.23 -0.99
C LEU A 186 -49.41 -6.02 -2.35
N LYS A 187 -50.17 -5.82 -3.44
CA LYS A 187 -49.62 -5.45 -4.75
C LYS A 187 -48.85 -4.12 -4.68
N ALA A 188 -49.42 -3.10 -4.03
CA ALA A 188 -48.76 -1.81 -3.86
C ALA A 188 -47.45 -1.94 -3.07
N PHE A 189 -47.45 -2.70 -1.97
CA PHE A 189 -46.25 -2.94 -1.17
C PHE A 189 -45.17 -3.68 -1.97
N ILE A 190 -45.54 -4.72 -2.73
CA ILE A 190 -44.60 -5.44 -3.60
C ILE A 190 -44.00 -4.47 -4.64
N ALA A 191 -44.83 -3.69 -5.32
CA ALA A 191 -44.37 -2.72 -6.33
C ALA A 191 -43.40 -1.67 -5.74
N GLU A 192 -43.66 -1.17 -4.53
CA GLU A 192 -42.75 -0.25 -3.83
C GLU A 192 -41.42 -0.92 -3.49
N THR A 193 -41.44 -2.16 -3.00
CA THR A 193 -40.22 -2.90 -2.68
C THR A 193 -39.40 -3.21 -3.94
N GLU A 194 -40.04 -3.61 -5.04
CA GLU A 194 -39.40 -3.84 -6.33
C GLU A 194 -38.78 -2.55 -6.89
N ALA A 195 -39.51 -1.43 -6.86
CA ALA A 195 -38.99 -0.14 -7.26
C ALA A 195 -37.76 0.27 -6.41
N GLY A 196 -37.80 0.00 -5.10
CA GLY A 196 -36.67 0.19 -4.20
C GLY A 196 -35.45 -0.65 -4.59
N MET A 197 -35.64 -1.94 -4.88
CA MET A 197 -34.58 -2.85 -5.32
C MET A 197 -33.98 -2.43 -6.66
N ILE A 198 -34.81 -2.04 -7.64
CA ILE A 198 -34.35 -1.56 -8.95
C ILE A 198 -33.53 -0.27 -8.80
N LYS A 199 -33.98 0.67 -7.95
CA LYS A 199 -33.23 1.90 -7.67
C LYS A 199 -31.88 1.62 -7.01
N ALA A 200 -31.84 0.69 -6.05
CA ALA A 200 -30.61 0.27 -5.39
C ALA A 200 -29.64 -0.41 -6.38
N ALA A 201 -30.15 -1.29 -7.25
CA ALA A 201 -29.35 -1.95 -8.28
C ALA A 201 -28.75 -0.95 -9.27
N ARG A 202 -29.54 0.02 -9.75
CA ARG A 202 -29.05 1.11 -10.64
C ARG A 202 -27.96 1.95 -9.96
N ALA A 203 -28.12 2.28 -8.67
CA ALA A 203 -27.11 3.01 -7.92
C ALA A 203 -25.81 2.20 -7.76
N ALA A 204 -25.91 0.89 -7.51
CA ALA A 204 -24.75 0.00 -7.43
C ALA A 204 -23.99 -0.11 -8.77
N ILE A 205 -24.71 -0.21 -9.89
CA ILE A 205 -24.11 -0.22 -11.24
C ILE A 205 -23.39 1.12 -11.51
N ALA A 206 -24.01 2.25 -11.15
CA ALA A 206 -23.38 3.56 -11.31
C ALA A 206 -22.10 3.70 -10.46
N GLU A 207 -22.11 3.23 -9.21
CA GLU A 207 -20.92 3.28 -8.36
C GLU A 207 -19.81 2.35 -8.87
N LYS A 208 -20.15 1.16 -9.39
CA LYS A 208 -19.19 0.28 -10.06
C LYS A 208 -18.51 1.02 -11.23
N GLY A 209 -19.29 1.70 -12.08
CA GLY A 209 -18.75 2.50 -13.18
C GLY A 209 -17.77 3.59 -12.71
N ARG A 210 -18.05 4.27 -11.57
CA ARG A 210 -17.11 5.24 -10.98
C ARG A 210 -15.85 4.59 -10.42
N ILE A 211 -15.95 3.38 -9.89
CA ILE A 211 -14.77 2.62 -9.43
C ILE A 211 -13.90 2.25 -10.64
N ASP A 212 -14.51 1.74 -11.70
CA ASP A 212 -13.80 1.34 -12.92
C ASP A 212 -13.09 2.56 -13.56
N GLN A 213 -13.76 3.71 -13.65
CA GLN A 213 -13.14 4.96 -14.11
C GLN A 213 -11.93 5.38 -13.24
N ARG A 214 -12.06 5.28 -11.90
CA ARG A 214 -10.95 5.57 -10.98
C ARG A 214 -9.78 4.61 -11.18
N LEU A 215 -10.04 3.34 -11.47
CA LEU A 215 -9.01 2.35 -11.77
C LEU A 215 -8.31 2.65 -13.10
N VAL A 216 -9.05 3.00 -14.15
CA VAL A 216 -8.48 3.41 -15.45
C VAL A 216 -7.56 4.62 -15.27
N ILE A 217 -7.98 5.64 -14.53
CA ILE A 217 -7.14 6.83 -14.24
C ILE A 217 -5.86 6.44 -13.49
N ARG A 218 -5.95 5.51 -12.52
CA ARG A 218 -4.76 5.03 -11.78
C ARG A 218 -3.79 4.28 -12.68
N VAL A 219 -4.29 3.38 -13.54
CA VAL A 219 -3.47 2.64 -14.50
C VAL A 219 -2.79 3.61 -15.46
N LYS A 220 -3.51 4.60 -16.00
CA LYS A 220 -2.93 5.62 -16.87
C LYS A 220 -1.82 6.42 -16.16
N ARG A 221 -2.05 6.88 -14.93
CA ARG A 221 -1.03 7.60 -14.14
C ARG A 221 0.19 6.74 -13.82
N ALA A 222 -0.01 5.45 -13.55
CA ALA A 222 1.08 4.52 -13.32
C ALA A 222 1.92 4.31 -14.59
N ALA A 223 1.28 4.16 -15.75
CA ALA A 223 1.96 4.06 -17.05
C ALA A 223 2.74 5.34 -17.38
N GLU A 224 2.16 6.52 -17.16
CA GLU A 224 2.86 7.81 -17.34
C GLU A 224 4.05 7.95 -16.39
N ALA A 225 3.93 7.50 -15.13
CA ALA A 225 5.04 7.52 -14.18
C ALA A 225 6.17 6.55 -14.59
N ALA A 226 5.82 5.35 -15.07
CA ALA A 226 6.79 4.40 -15.60
C ALA A 226 7.53 4.97 -16.83
N ALA A 227 6.80 5.54 -17.79
CA ALA A 227 7.39 6.19 -18.96
C ALA A 227 8.34 7.34 -18.58
N ARG A 228 7.99 8.15 -17.57
CA ARG A 228 8.88 9.20 -17.05
C ARG A 228 10.14 8.62 -16.41
N SER A 229 10.02 7.53 -15.66
CA SER A 229 11.17 6.86 -15.03
C SER A 229 12.11 6.25 -16.06
N GLU A 230 11.57 5.65 -17.14
CA GLU A 230 12.37 5.13 -18.25
C GLU A 230 13.06 6.25 -19.03
N ALA A 231 12.36 7.37 -19.27
CA ALA A 231 12.95 8.53 -19.93
C ALA A 231 14.09 9.14 -19.08
N ALA A 232 13.89 9.26 -17.77
CA ALA A 232 14.93 9.73 -16.85
C ALA A 232 16.13 8.77 -16.79
N ALA A 233 15.90 7.46 -16.81
CA ALA A 233 16.97 6.46 -16.86
C ALA A 233 17.78 6.55 -18.16
N LYS A 234 17.12 6.71 -19.31
CA LYS A 234 17.80 6.91 -20.61
C LYS A 234 18.61 8.20 -20.64
N GLN A 235 18.09 9.28 -20.05
CA GLN A 235 18.82 10.55 -19.92
C GLN A 235 20.06 10.40 -19.03
N ALA A 236 19.91 9.75 -17.86
CA ALA A 236 21.03 9.48 -16.97
C ALA A 236 22.12 8.61 -17.62
N GLU A 237 21.73 7.60 -18.40
CA GLU A 237 22.67 6.77 -19.16
C GLU A 237 23.40 7.59 -20.24
N ALA A 238 22.69 8.45 -20.97
CA ALA A 238 23.29 9.33 -21.97
C ALA A 238 24.28 10.34 -21.34
N GLU A 239 23.92 10.92 -20.19
CA GLU A 239 24.82 11.81 -19.44
C GLU A 239 26.05 11.05 -18.90
N ALA A 240 25.86 9.84 -18.39
CA ALA A 240 26.98 9.00 -17.94
C ALA A 240 27.94 8.67 -19.08
N LYS A 241 27.42 8.34 -20.28
CA LYS A 241 28.23 8.11 -21.49
C LYS A 241 29.00 9.37 -21.90
N LYS A 242 28.36 10.55 -21.88
CA LYS A 242 29.04 11.83 -22.16
C LYS A 242 30.17 12.10 -21.18
N ARG A 243 29.92 11.95 -19.88
CA ARG A 243 30.95 12.13 -18.84
C ARG A 243 32.11 11.14 -19.00
N ALA A 244 31.83 9.89 -19.36
CA ALA A 244 32.87 8.89 -19.62
C ALA A 244 33.73 9.24 -20.84
N LEU A 245 33.13 9.75 -21.92
CA LEU A 245 33.85 10.21 -23.10
C LEU A 245 34.71 11.46 -22.80
N GLU A 246 34.18 12.42 -22.06
CA GLU A 246 34.95 13.60 -21.62
C GLU A 246 36.12 13.21 -20.71
N ALA A 247 35.91 12.25 -19.80
CA ALA A 247 36.99 11.73 -18.94
C ALA A 247 38.09 11.06 -19.76
N ARG A 248 37.73 10.23 -20.76
CA ARG A 248 38.71 9.62 -21.68
C ARG A 248 39.48 10.66 -22.47
N ARG A 249 38.80 11.69 -22.98
CA ARG A 249 39.45 12.79 -23.71
C ARG A 249 40.44 13.53 -22.82
N ARG A 250 40.09 13.82 -21.56
CA ARG A 250 41.01 14.44 -20.59
C ARG A 250 42.21 13.56 -20.26
N GLU A 251 42.00 12.25 -20.15
CA GLU A 251 43.10 11.29 -19.94
C GLU A 251 44.05 11.26 -21.14
N GLU A 252 43.52 11.25 -22.37
CA GLU A 252 44.34 11.32 -23.59
C GLU A 252 45.10 12.64 -23.71
N GLU A 253 44.45 13.78 -23.41
CA GLU A 253 45.11 15.09 -23.38
C GLU A 253 46.21 15.15 -22.31
N ALA A 254 45.99 14.57 -21.12
CA ALA A 254 46.99 14.48 -20.07
C ALA A 254 48.19 13.61 -20.48
N ARG A 255 47.95 12.45 -21.12
CA ARG A 255 49.01 11.58 -21.65
C ARG A 255 49.83 12.28 -22.73
N ARG A 256 49.20 13.07 -23.60
CA ARG A 256 49.92 13.88 -24.62
C ARG A 256 50.79 14.94 -23.97
N ALA A 257 50.27 15.65 -22.96
CA ALA A 257 51.03 16.65 -22.22
C ALA A 257 52.22 16.04 -21.47
N GLU A 258 52.05 14.86 -20.87
CA GLU A 258 53.13 14.12 -20.21
C GLU A 258 54.23 13.71 -21.22
N ALA A 259 53.84 13.18 -22.39
CA ALA A 259 54.79 12.83 -23.45
C ALA A 259 55.49 14.05 -24.07
N GLU A 260 54.83 15.22 -24.11
CA GLU A 260 55.47 16.48 -24.51
C GLU A 260 56.46 16.99 -23.46
N ALA A 261 56.10 16.91 -22.18
CA ALA A 261 56.99 17.28 -21.08
C ALA A 261 58.23 16.38 -21.02
N GLU A 262 58.08 15.07 -21.25
CA GLU A 262 59.21 14.13 -21.32
C GLU A 262 60.16 14.46 -22.49
N ARG A 263 59.61 14.77 -23.67
CA ARG A 263 60.41 15.21 -24.83
C ARG A 263 61.17 16.50 -24.56
N GLN A 264 60.53 17.49 -23.94
CA GLN A 264 61.18 18.75 -23.55
C GLN A 264 62.27 18.53 -22.51
N ALA A 265 62.05 17.65 -21.52
CA ALA A 265 63.04 17.30 -20.51
C ALA A 265 64.25 16.60 -21.14
N GLU A 266 64.04 15.69 -22.09
CA GLU A 266 65.13 15.03 -22.81
C GLU A 266 65.94 16.02 -23.66
N GLU A 267 65.27 16.93 -24.37
CA GLU A 267 65.94 17.97 -25.16
C GLU A 267 66.75 18.93 -24.28
N ALA A 268 66.19 19.36 -23.14
CA ALA A 268 66.91 20.18 -22.16
C ALA A 268 68.13 19.45 -21.57
N ALA A 269 68.02 18.15 -21.30
CA ALA A 269 69.13 17.33 -20.83
C ALA A 269 70.23 17.22 -21.90
N ARG A 270 69.87 17.03 -23.18
CA ARG A 270 70.82 17.01 -24.31
C ARG A 270 71.51 18.37 -24.48
N ALA A 271 70.79 19.48 -24.35
CA ALA A 271 71.35 20.83 -24.42
C ALA A 271 72.34 21.09 -23.27
N ALA A 272 71.97 20.74 -22.04
CA ALA A 272 72.84 20.85 -20.87
C ALA A 272 74.12 19.99 -21.00
N ALA A 273 74.01 18.79 -21.57
CA ALA A 273 75.17 17.95 -21.85
C ALA A 273 76.12 18.57 -22.89
N ARG A 274 75.59 19.19 -23.95
CA ARG A 274 76.39 19.92 -24.95
C ARG A 274 77.10 21.12 -24.33
N GLU A 275 76.42 21.90 -23.50
CA GLU A 275 77.01 23.04 -22.81
C GLU A 275 78.15 22.61 -21.87
N ARG A 276 77.95 21.52 -21.12
CA ARG A 276 79.01 20.93 -20.28
C ARG A 276 80.23 20.51 -21.10
N ALA A 277 80.01 19.80 -22.21
CA ALA A 277 81.11 19.39 -23.10
C ALA A 277 81.86 20.59 -23.70
N GLN A 278 81.16 21.67 -24.08
CA GLN A 278 81.80 22.90 -24.55
C GLN A 278 82.63 23.58 -23.45
N ARG A 279 82.15 23.61 -22.21
CA ARG A 279 82.90 24.15 -21.07
C ARG A 279 84.15 23.33 -20.75
N GLU A 280 84.08 22.01 -20.88
CA GLU A 280 85.24 21.14 -20.71
C GLU A 280 86.28 21.36 -21.82
N MET A 281 85.85 21.42 -23.09
CA MET A 281 86.76 21.76 -24.19
C MET A 281 87.41 23.15 -24.03
N ALA A 282 86.66 24.15 -23.55
CA ALA A 282 87.21 25.47 -23.25
C ALA A 282 88.24 25.44 -22.11
N ARG A 283 88.05 24.56 -21.11
CA ARG A 283 89.03 24.35 -20.03
C ARG A 283 90.31 23.67 -20.53
N GLU A 284 90.21 22.67 -21.41
CA GLU A 284 91.37 21.97 -21.97
C GLU A 284 92.22 22.89 -22.88
N VAL A 285 91.59 23.79 -23.64
CA VAL A 285 92.32 24.76 -24.48
C VAL A 285 93.05 25.81 -23.63
N ALA A 286 92.56 26.13 -22.43
CA ALA A 286 93.22 27.02 -21.48
C ALA A 286 94.38 26.36 -20.70
N SER A 287 94.52 25.03 -20.76
CA SER A 287 95.58 24.28 -20.07
C SER A 287 96.59 23.66 -21.06
N LYS A 288 97.46 24.49 -21.64
CA LYS A 288 98.78 24.06 -22.12
C LYS A 288 99.83 24.41 -21.07
N PRO A 289 100.41 23.43 -20.34
CA PRO A 289 101.60 23.68 -19.55
C PRO A 289 102.88 23.30 -20.31
N VAL A 290 103.89 24.15 -20.13
CA VAL A 290 105.31 23.90 -20.41
C VAL A 290 105.83 22.76 -19.51
N ALA A 291 106.81 22.03 -20.04
CA ALA A 291 107.40 20.80 -19.55
C ALA A 291 108.05 20.84 -18.15
N SER A 292 108.00 19.70 -17.44
CA SER A 292 109.15 19.08 -16.74
C SER A 292 108.80 17.71 -16.12
N LYS A 293 109.68 16.71 -16.33
CA LYS A 293 109.69 15.33 -15.79
C LYS A 293 110.45 15.27 -14.42
N PRO A 294 110.83 14.08 -13.88
CA PRO A 294 110.05 13.10 -13.08
C PRO A 294 110.75 12.77 -11.73
N VAL A 295 110.20 11.90 -10.85
CA VAL A 295 110.96 10.93 -9.99
C VAL A 295 110.01 9.99 -9.18
N GLU A 296 110.29 8.70 -9.36
CA GLU A 296 110.25 7.48 -8.51
C GLU A 296 109.20 7.14 -7.42
N ARG A 297 108.59 5.97 -7.66
CA ARG A 297 108.27 4.80 -6.79
C ARG A 297 108.42 4.91 -5.26
N ALA A 298 107.37 4.48 -4.52
CA ALA A 298 107.31 3.18 -3.84
C ALA A 298 105.96 2.95 -3.10
N LYS A 299 105.46 1.70 -3.16
CA LYS A 299 104.47 1.06 -2.24
C LYS A 299 105.24 0.29 -1.14
N PRO A 300 104.66 -0.40 -0.11
CA PRO A 300 103.23 -0.65 0.24
C PRO A 300 102.90 -0.60 1.76
N VAL A 301 101.66 -0.99 2.11
CA VAL A 301 101.21 -1.88 3.23
C VAL A 301 100.14 -1.29 4.16
N GLU A 302 99.12 -2.14 4.36
CA GLU A 302 97.92 -2.06 5.20
C GLU A 302 98.17 -1.84 6.70
N LYS A 303 97.25 -1.15 7.39
CA LYS A 303 96.42 -1.68 8.50
C LYS A 303 95.66 -0.58 9.27
N LYS A 304 94.38 -0.87 9.51
CA LYS A 304 93.53 -0.61 10.70
C LYS A 304 93.55 0.76 11.43
N ALA A 305 92.34 1.31 11.48
CA ALA A 305 91.55 1.74 12.66
C ALA A 305 91.72 3.15 13.26
N VAL A 306 90.57 3.62 13.76
CA VAL A 306 90.29 4.55 14.88
C VAL A 306 89.63 5.89 14.50
N LEU A 307 88.44 6.07 15.10
CA LEU A 307 87.53 7.24 15.18
C LEU A 307 88.19 8.48 15.84
N PRO A 308 87.63 9.72 15.74
CA PRO A 308 86.52 10.18 16.60
C PRO A 308 85.42 10.94 15.82
N THR A 309 84.12 10.82 16.15
CA THR A 309 83.34 11.70 17.08
C THR A 309 83.49 13.19 16.72
N VAL A 310 82.47 13.92 16.24
CA VAL A 310 81.48 14.67 17.07
C VAL A 310 80.29 15.18 16.20
N GLN A 311 79.08 14.84 16.66
CA GLN A 311 77.79 15.57 16.76
C GLN A 311 77.24 16.48 15.63
N GLY A 312 75.94 16.30 15.33
CA GLY A 312 75.10 17.39 14.82
C GLY A 312 73.72 17.02 14.25
N ALA A 313 72.73 16.80 15.13
CA ALA A 313 71.30 17.15 14.98
C ALA A 313 70.43 16.56 13.83
N SER A 314 69.65 15.54 14.20
CA SER A 314 68.18 15.39 14.07
C SER A 314 67.38 16.22 13.03
N LYS A 315 66.67 15.51 12.11
CA LYS A 315 65.20 15.58 12.04
C LYS A 315 64.59 14.38 11.30
N ALA A 316 63.49 13.89 11.85
CA ALA A 316 62.85 12.62 11.60
C ALA A 316 62.08 12.53 10.27
N ALA A 317 62.15 11.36 9.62
CA ALA A 317 61.13 10.85 8.70
C ALA A 317 60.89 9.36 9.01
N ALA A 318 59.65 9.02 9.34
CA ALA A 318 59.23 7.69 9.75
C ALA A 318 59.30 6.66 8.59
N PRO A 319 59.84 5.45 8.79
CA PRO A 319 59.77 4.39 7.80
C PRO A 319 58.46 3.59 7.89
N ARG A 320 57.86 3.35 6.73
CA ARG A 320 56.82 2.35 6.47
C ARG A 320 57.21 0.97 7.06
N PRO A 321 56.30 0.27 7.74
CA PRO A 321 56.47 -1.15 7.99
C PRO A 321 56.22 -1.96 6.71
N ALA A 322 57.07 -2.95 6.49
CA ALA A 322 56.99 -3.96 5.44
C ALA A 322 55.71 -4.83 5.57
N PRO A 323 55.22 -5.43 4.46
CA PRO A 323 54.00 -6.23 4.45
C PRO A 323 54.16 -7.54 5.24
N GLN A 324 53.23 -7.78 6.17
CA GLN A 324 53.11 -9.04 6.90
C GLN A 324 52.57 -10.17 6.00
N PRO A 325 53.02 -11.42 6.19
CA PRO A 325 52.53 -12.59 5.46
C PRO A 325 51.12 -12.99 5.89
N ALA A 326 50.34 -13.46 4.92
CA ALA A 326 48.93 -13.84 5.03
C ALA A 326 48.68 -14.96 6.07
N PRO A 327 47.53 -14.95 6.77
CA PRO A 327 47.17 -15.99 7.73
C PRO A 327 46.79 -17.32 7.05
N PRO A 328 47.10 -18.49 7.65
CA PRO A 328 46.72 -19.79 7.11
C PRO A 328 45.19 -20.02 7.20
N PRO A 329 44.61 -20.74 6.23
CA PRO A 329 43.17 -21.01 6.19
C PRO A 329 42.76 -22.01 7.28
N ALA A 330 41.66 -21.70 7.96
CA ALA A 330 41.04 -22.59 8.94
C ALA A 330 40.56 -23.91 8.30
N PRO A 331 40.66 -25.06 9.01
CA PRO A 331 40.22 -26.34 8.49
C PRO A 331 38.70 -26.41 8.36
N LYS A 332 38.25 -26.88 7.20
CA LYS A 332 36.85 -27.24 6.92
C LYS A 332 36.52 -28.51 7.71
N ILE A 333 35.66 -28.40 8.71
CA ILE A 333 35.03 -29.57 9.34
C ILE A 333 33.96 -30.06 8.35
N LEU A 334 34.30 -31.14 7.64
CA LEU A 334 33.38 -32.00 6.93
C LEU A 334 32.63 -32.83 7.98
N VAL A 335 31.39 -32.46 8.29
CA VAL A 335 30.43 -33.40 8.90
C VAL A 335 29.74 -34.13 7.75
N THR A 336 30.27 -35.30 7.43
CA THR A 336 29.53 -36.33 6.69
C THR A 336 28.68 -37.09 7.71
N GLU A 337 27.35 -36.95 7.64
CA GLU A 337 26.45 -37.90 8.27
C GLU A 337 25.49 -38.48 7.23
N ALA A 338 25.51 -39.81 7.17
CA ALA A 338 24.82 -40.67 6.21
C ALA A 338 23.30 -40.72 6.47
N PRO A 339 22.49 -41.10 5.47
CA PRO A 339 21.03 -41.14 5.61
C PRO A 339 20.61 -42.36 6.44
N ALA A 340 19.98 -42.10 7.59
CA ALA A 340 19.36 -43.14 8.40
C ALA A 340 17.87 -43.31 8.04
N ALA A 341 17.57 -44.56 7.72
CA ALA A 341 16.32 -45.28 7.52
C ALA A 341 14.97 -44.63 7.92
N ILE A 342 14.04 -44.81 6.98
CA ILE A 342 12.58 -44.75 7.06
C ILE A 342 12.05 -45.45 8.32
N ARG A 343 11.19 -44.76 9.07
CA ARG A 343 10.16 -45.39 9.91
C ARG A 343 8.81 -44.73 9.67
N ALA A 344 7.86 -45.53 9.20
CA ALA A 344 6.46 -45.22 9.10
C ALA A 344 5.85 -45.10 10.50
N VAL A 345 5.14 -44.01 10.74
CA VAL A 345 4.25 -43.84 11.90
C VAL A 345 2.98 -43.17 11.39
N GLU A 346 1.97 -43.97 11.09
CA GLU A 346 0.57 -43.61 11.34
C GLU A 346 0.40 -43.50 12.87
N PRO A 347 -0.46 -42.60 13.45
CA PRO A 347 -1.91 -42.82 13.32
C PRO A 347 -2.84 -41.60 13.53
N GLU A 348 -4.13 -41.93 13.41
CA GLU A 348 -5.32 -41.33 14.04
C GLU A 348 -6.10 -40.23 13.31
N GLN A 349 -7.05 -40.75 12.52
CA GLN A 349 -8.34 -40.14 12.22
C GLN A 349 -9.07 -39.76 13.52
N ASN A 350 -9.28 -38.47 13.75
CA ASN A 350 -10.34 -37.99 14.63
C ASN A 350 -11.37 -37.21 13.82
N ALA A 351 -12.50 -37.89 13.60
CA ALA A 351 -13.71 -37.34 13.03
C ALA A 351 -14.23 -36.17 13.89
N SER A 352 -14.31 -34.98 13.29
CA SER A 352 -15.01 -33.83 13.88
C SER A 352 -16.14 -33.40 12.96
N GLN A 353 -17.29 -34.01 13.25
CA GLN A 353 -18.67 -33.56 13.02
C GLN A 353 -18.82 -32.11 12.49
N ILE A 354 -19.21 -31.99 11.23
CA ILE A 354 -19.61 -30.73 10.60
C ILE A 354 -21.11 -30.57 10.87
N SER A 355 -21.49 -29.79 11.88
CA SER A 355 -22.87 -29.33 12.02
C SER A 355 -23.07 -28.07 11.18
N GLY A 356 -24.13 -28.13 10.36
CA GLY A 356 -24.42 -27.14 9.33
C GLY A 356 -25.12 -25.88 9.83
N ARG A 357 -25.20 -24.94 8.88
CA ARG A 357 -25.94 -23.67 8.87
C ARG A 357 -25.31 -22.51 9.64
N GLY A 358 -24.74 -21.57 8.87
CA GLY A 358 -24.73 -20.16 9.25
C GLY A 358 -23.51 -19.36 8.81
N GLY A 359 -23.61 -18.68 7.66
CA GLY A 359 -22.89 -17.43 7.40
C GLY A 359 -21.50 -17.54 6.78
N TRP A 360 -21.37 -17.01 5.56
CA TRP A 360 -20.18 -16.90 4.69
C TRP A 360 -18.92 -16.17 5.26
N LYS A 361 -18.76 -16.03 6.57
CA LYS A 361 -17.60 -15.33 7.18
C LYS A 361 -16.71 -16.19 8.08
N SER A 362 -16.98 -17.50 8.19
CA SER A 362 -16.16 -18.45 8.96
C SER A 362 -15.11 -19.20 8.13
N VAL A 363 -14.61 -18.61 7.04
CA VAL A 363 -13.43 -19.14 6.35
C VAL A 363 -12.21 -18.81 7.22
N ARG A 364 -11.93 -19.78 8.09
CA ARG A 364 -10.84 -19.83 9.06
C ARG A 364 -9.51 -19.47 8.39
N ARG A 365 -8.73 -18.68 9.11
CA ARG A 365 -7.33 -18.42 8.79
C ARG A 365 -6.57 -19.73 8.97
N ASP A 366 -6.25 -20.36 7.86
CA ASP A 366 -5.33 -21.50 7.85
C ASP A 366 -3.95 -21.04 8.38
N PRO A 367 -3.37 -21.69 9.39
CA PRO A 367 -2.01 -21.38 9.85
C PRO A 367 -0.98 -21.52 8.72
N ALA A 368 -1.23 -22.40 7.74
CA ALA A 368 -0.44 -22.50 6.52
C ALA A 368 -0.45 -21.22 5.67
N ARG A 369 -1.58 -20.49 5.64
CA ARG A 369 -1.72 -19.22 4.92
C ARG A 369 -0.98 -18.08 5.61
N ILE A 370 -0.88 -18.12 6.94
CA ILE A 370 -0.10 -17.14 7.72
C ILE A 370 1.41 -17.37 7.51
N MET A 371 1.86 -18.63 7.50
CA MET A 371 3.25 -19.00 7.16
C MET A 371 3.60 -18.61 5.71
N ALA A 372 2.69 -18.83 4.75
CA ALA A 372 2.90 -18.43 3.36
C ALA A 372 2.94 -16.90 3.18
N GLN A 373 2.11 -16.14 3.91
CA GLN A 373 2.18 -14.66 3.90
C GLN A 373 3.44 -14.11 4.58
N ALA A 374 3.97 -14.80 5.58
CA ALA A 374 5.24 -14.45 6.20
C ALA A 374 6.42 -14.67 5.23
N LYS A 375 6.42 -15.78 4.49
CA LYS A 375 7.41 -16.05 3.43
C LYS A 375 7.30 -15.08 2.25
N ALA A 376 6.09 -14.70 1.82
CA ALA A 376 5.88 -13.80 0.69
C ALA A 376 6.27 -12.32 0.95
N LYS A 377 6.47 -11.91 2.21
CA LYS A 377 6.92 -10.55 2.57
C LYS A 377 8.45 -10.42 2.67
N ALA A 378 9.18 -11.53 2.71
CA ALA A 378 10.62 -11.50 2.51
C ALA A 378 10.88 -11.27 1.01
N LYS A 379 11.68 -10.26 0.65
CA LYS A 379 12.10 -10.08 -0.74
C LYS A 379 12.82 -11.37 -1.18
N PRO A 380 12.38 -12.08 -2.24
CA PRO A 380 13.08 -13.25 -2.71
C PRO A 380 14.45 -12.80 -3.20
N ALA A 381 15.48 -13.15 -2.43
CA ALA A 381 16.86 -12.79 -2.77
C ALA A 381 17.39 -13.64 -3.94
N ASN A 382 16.67 -14.70 -4.32
CA ASN A 382 17.11 -15.67 -5.30
C ASN A 382 16.00 -16.10 -6.27
N ARG A 383 16.36 -16.37 -7.53
CA ARG A 383 15.44 -16.77 -8.61
C ARG A 383 14.80 -18.13 -8.35
N ALA A 384 15.51 -19.03 -7.66
CA ALA A 384 14.97 -20.32 -7.23
C ALA A 384 13.79 -20.16 -6.26
N ASP A 385 13.91 -19.28 -5.27
CA ASP A 385 12.83 -19.01 -4.30
C ASP A 385 11.57 -18.45 -4.96
N ALA A 386 11.72 -17.69 -6.05
CA ALA A 386 10.60 -17.17 -6.82
C ALA A 386 9.87 -18.28 -7.60
N ILE A 387 10.59 -19.27 -8.12
CA ILE A 387 10.02 -20.42 -8.83
C ILE A 387 9.30 -21.34 -7.83
N ASP A 388 9.90 -21.61 -6.68
CA ASP A 388 9.28 -22.43 -5.63
C ASP A 388 8.02 -21.77 -5.05
N LEU A 389 8.04 -20.44 -4.89
CA LEU A 389 6.87 -19.69 -4.41
C LEU A 389 5.76 -19.64 -5.46
N ALA A 390 6.10 -19.59 -6.76
CA ALA A 390 5.13 -19.68 -7.85
C ALA A 390 4.49 -21.08 -7.92
N GLN A 391 5.29 -22.15 -7.83
CA GLN A 391 4.80 -23.52 -7.82
C GLN A 391 3.93 -23.82 -6.58
N ALA A 392 4.34 -23.35 -5.41
CA ALA A 392 3.55 -23.47 -4.19
C ALA A 392 2.22 -22.70 -4.26
N ALA A 393 2.21 -21.53 -4.89
CA ALA A 393 0.97 -20.78 -5.12
C ALA A 393 0.03 -21.52 -6.07
N GLN A 394 0.56 -22.14 -7.13
CA GLN A 394 -0.23 -22.90 -8.10
C GLN A 394 -0.84 -24.16 -7.49
N ALA A 395 -0.06 -24.93 -6.71
CA ALA A 395 -0.56 -26.08 -5.96
C ALA A 395 -1.63 -25.69 -4.91
N ALA A 396 -1.49 -24.52 -4.28
CA ALA A 396 -2.49 -24.01 -3.34
C ALA A 396 -3.79 -23.60 -4.04
N ILE A 397 -3.73 -23.07 -5.27
CA ILE A 397 -4.91 -22.77 -6.09
C ILE A 397 -5.60 -24.08 -6.50
N GLU A 398 -4.85 -25.10 -6.92
CA GLU A 398 -5.41 -26.41 -7.29
C GLU A 398 -6.09 -27.10 -6.11
N ARG A 399 -5.47 -27.08 -4.92
CA ARG A 399 -6.08 -27.59 -3.69
C ARG A 399 -7.31 -26.80 -3.28
N PHE A 400 -7.29 -25.47 -3.42
CA PHE A 400 -8.46 -24.63 -3.13
C PHE A 400 -9.62 -24.93 -4.08
N ILE A 401 -9.34 -25.20 -5.36
CA ILE A 401 -10.35 -25.61 -6.35
C ILE A 401 -10.92 -27.00 -5.99
N ALA A 402 -10.07 -27.94 -5.59
CA ALA A 402 -10.48 -29.29 -5.18
C ALA A 402 -11.30 -29.30 -3.88
N GLU A 403 -10.88 -28.56 -2.85
CA GLU A 403 -11.54 -28.54 -1.52
C GLU A 403 -12.85 -27.76 -1.49
N ARG A 404 -12.98 -26.70 -2.30
CA ARG A 404 -14.21 -25.89 -2.31
C ARG A 404 -15.38 -26.58 -3.00
N GLY A 405 -15.18 -27.76 -3.59
CA GLY A 405 -16.19 -28.37 -4.42
C GLY A 405 -16.71 -27.37 -5.46
N VAL A 406 -15.82 -26.48 -5.96
CA VAL A 406 -16.03 -25.89 -7.28
C VAL A 406 -15.73 -27.02 -8.23
N THR A 407 -16.62 -28.03 -8.22
CA THR A 407 -16.92 -28.79 -9.41
C THR A 407 -17.03 -27.71 -10.48
N ARG A 408 -16.21 -27.82 -11.52
CA ARG A 408 -16.49 -27.12 -12.78
C ARG A 408 -17.90 -27.53 -13.13
N ASN A 409 -18.89 -26.78 -12.65
CA ASN A 409 -20.31 -27.05 -12.80
C ASN A 409 -20.58 -26.93 -14.28
N GLU A 410 -20.45 -28.04 -15.01
CA GLU A 410 -21.09 -28.39 -16.30
C GLU A 410 -20.86 -27.43 -17.50
N THR A 411 -20.33 -26.23 -17.26
CA THR A 411 -19.84 -25.24 -18.21
C THR A 411 -18.61 -25.73 -18.95
N SER A 412 -17.99 -26.83 -18.51
CA SER A 412 -16.88 -27.47 -19.22
C SER A 412 -17.29 -27.94 -20.61
N GLY A 413 -18.54 -28.42 -20.79
CA GLY A 413 -19.03 -28.86 -22.09
C GLY A 413 -19.15 -27.68 -23.05
N VAL A 414 -19.93 -26.68 -22.67
CA VAL A 414 -20.20 -25.50 -23.50
C VAL A 414 -18.93 -24.68 -23.78
N GLN A 415 -18.05 -24.49 -22.79
CA GLN A 415 -16.76 -23.80 -23.01
C GLN A 415 -15.84 -24.57 -23.97
N SER A 416 -15.86 -25.90 -23.96
CA SER A 416 -15.08 -26.70 -24.91
C SER A 416 -15.60 -26.54 -26.34
N VAL A 417 -16.93 -26.50 -26.53
CA VAL A 417 -17.57 -26.20 -27.82
C VAL A 417 -17.15 -24.82 -28.33
N ILE A 418 -17.27 -23.80 -27.47
CA ILE A 418 -16.92 -22.42 -27.82
C ILE A 418 -15.44 -22.31 -28.20
N SER A 419 -14.56 -22.93 -27.42
CA SER A 419 -13.12 -22.90 -27.67
C SER A 419 -12.77 -23.58 -29.01
N ARG A 420 -13.43 -24.71 -29.33
CA ARG A 420 -13.21 -25.40 -30.61
C ARG A 420 -13.79 -24.63 -31.81
N LEU A 421 -14.94 -23.97 -31.64
CA LEU A 421 -15.50 -23.05 -32.64
C LEU A 421 -14.54 -21.87 -32.90
N GLN A 422 -14.04 -21.24 -31.84
CA GLN A 422 -13.06 -20.16 -31.95
C GLN A 422 -11.75 -20.61 -32.61
N ALA A 423 -11.26 -21.81 -32.29
CA ALA A 423 -10.08 -22.39 -32.94
C ALA A 423 -10.28 -22.65 -34.45
N ARG A 424 -11.53 -22.82 -34.90
CA ARG A 424 -11.89 -22.93 -36.32
C ARG A 424 -12.17 -21.58 -36.98
N GLY A 425 -12.00 -20.46 -36.26
CA GLY A 425 -12.14 -19.11 -36.78
C GLY A 425 -13.54 -18.49 -36.60
N TYR A 426 -14.44 -19.14 -35.87
CA TYR A 426 -15.77 -18.60 -35.57
C TYR A 426 -15.70 -17.59 -34.42
N ILE A 427 -16.37 -16.45 -34.57
CA ILE A 427 -16.54 -15.45 -33.50
C ILE A 427 -17.83 -15.78 -32.75
N VAL A 428 -17.70 -16.30 -31.53
CA VAL A 428 -18.83 -16.65 -30.67
C VAL A 428 -18.98 -15.62 -29.56
N VAL A 429 -20.13 -14.95 -29.50
CA VAL A 429 -20.48 -13.93 -28.49
C VAL A 429 -21.72 -14.36 -27.73
N ARG A 430 -21.70 -14.26 -26.39
CA ARG A 430 -22.88 -14.49 -25.55
C ARG A 430 -23.69 -13.21 -25.43
N ASP A 431 -24.98 -13.29 -25.75
CA ASP A 431 -25.96 -12.22 -25.61
C ASP A 431 -26.97 -12.58 -24.49
N GLU A 432 -27.83 -11.64 -24.09
CA GLU A 432 -28.84 -11.86 -23.05
C GLU A 432 -29.85 -12.97 -23.41
N LYS A 433 -30.04 -13.23 -24.71
CA LYS A 433 -31.00 -14.21 -25.24
C LYS A 433 -30.37 -15.52 -25.74
N GLY A 434 -29.04 -15.66 -25.72
CA GLY A 434 -28.38 -16.85 -26.27
C GLY A 434 -26.96 -16.59 -26.77
N TRP A 435 -26.56 -17.27 -27.84
CA TRP A 435 -25.26 -17.19 -28.50
C TRP A 435 -25.38 -16.63 -29.92
N MET A 436 -24.43 -15.80 -30.31
CA MET A 436 -24.31 -15.25 -31.66
C MET A 436 -22.99 -15.69 -32.27
N ILE A 437 -23.03 -16.34 -33.43
CA ILE A 437 -21.86 -16.84 -34.15
C ILE A 437 -21.72 -16.05 -35.47
N ASP A 438 -20.55 -15.43 -35.65
CA ASP A 438 -20.17 -14.62 -36.83
C ASP A 438 -21.18 -13.51 -37.19
N GLN A 439 -21.94 -13.03 -36.21
CA GLN A 439 -23.04 -12.06 -36.40
C GLN A 439 -24.18 -12.54 -37.33
N ARG A 440 -24.19 -13.81 -37.72
CA ARG A 440 -25.14 -14.37 -38.70
C ARG A 440 -26.06 -15.42 -38.10
N HIS A 441 -25.56 -16.20 -37.16
CA HIS A 441 -26.32 -17.30 -36.55
C HIS A 441 -26.64 -16.97 -35.11
N ARG A 442 -27.93 -16.90 -34.79
CA ARG A 442 -28.43 -16.76 -33.42
C ARG A 442 -28.90 -18.11 -32.92
N ILE A 443 -28.47 -18.47 -31.72
CA ILE A 443 -28.70 -19.76 -31.10
C ILE A 443 -29.22 -19.51 -29.70
N ASP A 444 -30.46 -19.89 -29.41
CA ASP A 444 -31.13 -19.47 -28.18
C ASP A 444 -30.81 -20.39 -26.98
N CYS A 445 -30.39 -21.63 -27.22
CA CYS A 445 -30.08 -22.59 -26.16
C CYS A 445 -28.75 -23.34 -26.38
N GLU A 446 -28.25 -23.99 -25.33
CA GLU A 446 -26.95 -24.65 -25.35
C GLU A 446 -26.92 -25.92 -26.22
N SER A 447 -28.03 -26.66 -26.31
CA SER A 447 -28.15 -27.84 -27.18
C SER A 447 -28.03 -27.47 -28.66
N ASP A 448 -28.57 -26.33 -29.06
CA ASP A 448 -28.48 -25.85 -30.44
C ASP A 448 -27.06 -25.39 -30.78
N LEU A 449 -26.29 -24.91 -29.78
CA LEU A 449 -24.88 -24.57 -29.95
C LEU A 449 -24.03 -25.83 -30.20
N VAL A 450 -24.35 -26.92 -29.49
CA VAL A 450 -23.72 -28.23 -29.71
C VAL A 450 -24.10 -28.77 -31.09
N ALA A 451 -25.38 -28.74 -31.47
CA ALA A 451 -25.84 -29.17 -32.78
C ALA A 451 -25.20 -28.36 -33.92
N PHE A 452 -25.03 -27.05 -33.73
CA PHE A 452 -24.31 -26.19 -34.69
C PHE A 452 -22.84 -26.62 -34.83
N ALA A 453 -22.15 -26.90 -33.72
CA ALA A 453 -20.76 -27.35 -33.74
C ALA A 453 -20.62 -28.73 -34.43
N GLU A 454 -21.54 -29.66 -34.15
CA GLU A 454 -21.59 -30.98 -34.79
C GLU A 454 -21.86 -30.89 -36.29
N ALA A 455 -22.79 -30.04 -36.71
CA ALA A 455 -23.05 -29.77 -38.13
C ALA A 455 -21.84 -29.18 -38.87
N ARG A 456 -20.89 -28.58 -38.14
CA ARG A 456 -19.60 -28.09 -38.66
C ARG A 456 -18.45 -29.09 -38.50
N GLY A 457 -18.74 -30.33 -38.09
CA GLY A 457 -17.73 -31.38 -37.90
C GLY A 457 -16.88 -31.22 -36.64
N ILE A 458 -17.34 -30.45 -35.66
CA ILE A 458 -16.67 -30.26 -34.37
C ILE A 458 -17.34 -31.19 -33.36
N ALA A 459 -17.02 -32.48 -33.41
CA ALA A 459 -17.57 -33.47 -32.48
C ALA A 459 -16.98 -33.29 -31.07
N LEU A 460 -17.83 -33.28 -30.03
CA LEU A 460 -17.41 -33.15 -28.63
C LEU A 460 -16.77 -34.42 -28.05
N SER A 461 -17.03 -35.59 -28.66
CA SER A 461 -16.70 -36.91 -28.08
C SER A 461 -15.25 -37.36 -28.25
N ALA A 462 -14.40 -36.62 -28.96
CA ALA A 462 -12.98 -36.97 -29.07
C ALA A 462 -12.20 -36.39 -27.89
N ALA A 463 -12.18 -37.14 -26.79
CA ALA A 463 -11.03 -37.19 -25.90
C ALA A 463 -9.93 -38.00 -26.62
N ALA A 464 -8.93 -37.27 -27.13
CA ALA A 464 -7.61 -37.78 -27.45
C ALA A 464 -6.62 -36.76 -26.89
#